data_AF-A0A2V9C2E9-F1
#
_entry.id   AF-A0A2V9C2E9-F1
#
_cell.length_a   1.000
_cell.length_b   1.000
_cell.length_c   1.000
_cell.angle_alpha   90.00
_cell.angle_beta   90.00
_cell.angle_gamma   90.00
#
_symmetry.space_group_name_H-M   'P 1'
#
loop_
_entity.id
_entity.type
_entity.pdbx_description
1 polymer ?
#
loop_
_entity_poly.entity_id
_entity_poly.type
_entity_poly.pdbx_seq_one_letter_code
_entity_poly.pdbx_strand_id
1 'polypeptide(L)'
;MASANQPRVSVDAVNPWTATDVAAILRERGWLTTDPTPEVDAWCAHAAAILGAHAADRAALAELLALIFHYDAQEILARVQTHEVLARYAARDVLRHLALLLLEGAPLNSERFKEIFAALKEQLKLPGREMLYPMRLALAGRPGDGSLDRVVLLLDDAAALPFAVPVKSTRARILEFCAALT
;
A
#
# COMPACT_ATOMS: atom_id res chain seq x y z
N MET A 1 13.82 36.35 24.39
CA MET A 1 14.17 35.02 23.84
C MET A 1 12.95 34.48 23.12
N ALA A 2 13.01 34.44 21.79
CA ALA A 2 11.91 34.07 20.92
C ALA A 2 11.71 32.55 20.89
N SER A 3 10.46 32.11 20.84
CA SER A 3 10.11 30.88 20.14
C SER A 3 8.80 31.14 19.40
N ALA A 4 8.94 31.53 18.14
CA ALA A 4 7.83 31.70 17.22
C ALA A 4 7.33 30.32 16.81
N ASN A 5 6.09 30.05 17.18
CA ASN A 5 5.31 28.90 16.73
C ASN A 5 5.10 29.02 15.22
N GLN A 6 5.87 28.30 14.41
CA GLN A 6 5.64 28.24 12.96
C GLN A 6 4.46 27.30 12.67
N PRO A 7 3.40 27.76 12.00
CA PRO A 7 2.39 26.86 11.47
C PRO A 7 3.03 25.98 10.40
N ARG A 8 2.88 24.65 10.52
CA ARG A 8 3.18 23.71 9.44
C ARG A 8 2.28 24.08 8.27
N VAL A 9 2.87 24.63 7.22
CA VAL A 9 2.20 24.86 5.95
C VAL A 9 1.92 23.49 5.35
N SER A 10 0.69 23.00 5.46
CA SER A 10 0.19 21.96 4.57
C SER A 10 0.04 22.61 3.20
N VAL A 11 1.07 22.47 2.37
CA VAL A 11 0.95 22.77 0.95
C VAL A 11 0.10 21.65 0.39
N ASP A 12 -1.14 21.94 0.02
CA ASP A 12 -1.86 21.15 -0.99
C ASP A 12 -1.05 21.27 -2.27
N ALA A 13 0.02 20.49 -2.36
CA ALA A 13 0.88 20.45 -3.53
C ALA A 13 0.02 19.93 -4.66
N VAL A 14 -0.24 20.78 -5.65
CA VAL A 14 -0.85 20.40 -6.92
C VAL A 14 -0.05 19.20 -7.42
N ASN A 15 -0.70 18.04 -7.52
CA ASN A 15 -0.05 16.80 -7.89
C ASN A 15 0.59 16.98 -9.29
N PRO A 16 1.93 16.96 -9.40
CA PRO A 16 2.61 17.22 -10.67
C PRO A 16 2.66 15.99 -11.58
N TRP A 17 2.24 14.82 -11.08
CA TRP A 17 2.39 13.54 -11.76
C TRP A 17 1.17 13.22 -12.62
N THR A 18 1.43 12.69 -13.81
CA THR A 18 0.40 12.26 -14.77
C THR A 18 0.44 10.75 -14.99
N ALA A 19 -0.59 10.23 -15.68
CA ALA A 19 -0.60 8.83 -16.13
C ALA A 19 0.63 8.48 -16.98
N THR A 20 1.07 9.43 -17.82
CA THR A 20 2.26 9.28 -18.67
C THR A 20 3.54 9.10 -17.85
N ASP A 21 3.70 9.84 -16.75
CA ASP A 21 4.86 9.73 -15.88
C ASP A 21 4.92 8.37 -15.20
N VAL A 22 3.78 7.88 -14.69
CA VAL A 22 3.67 6.54 -14.11
C VAL A 22 4.01 5.49 -15.17
N ALA A 23 3.37 5.53 -16.33
CA ALA A 23 3.62 4.57 -17.41
C ALA A 23 5.09 4.57 -17.87
N ALA A 24 5.76 5.72 -17.87
CA ALA A 24 7.20 5.81 -18.17
C ALA A 24 8.05 5.08 -17.11
N ILE A 25 7.76 5.27 -15.82
CA ILE A 25 8.44 4.55 -14.73
C ILE A 25 8.21 3.03 -14.86
N LEU A 26 6.97 2.60 -15.14
CA LEU A 26 6.66 1.17 -15.29
C LEU A 26 7.45 0.54 -16.44
N ARG A 27 7.60 1.24 -17.56
CA ARG A 27 8.41 0.76 -18.70
C ARG A 27 9.89 0.66 -18.36
N GLU A 28 10.46 1.66 -17.73
CA GLU A 28 11.86 1.65 -17.29
C GLU A 28 12.18 0.51 -16.31
N ARG A 29 11.21 0.18 -15.45
CA ARG A 29 11.32 -0.92 -14.49
C ARG A 29 10.98 -2.29 -15.09
N GLY A 30 10.54 -2.34 -16.36
CA GLY A 30 10.15 -3.57 -17.06
C GLY A 30 8.81 -4.16 -16.62
N TRP A 31 7.97 -3.41 -15.90
CA TRP A 31 6.64 -3.84 -15.45
C TRP A 31 5.55 -3.60 -16.49
N LEU A 32 5.82 -2.74 -17.47
CA LEU A 32 4.99 -2.53 -18.65
C LEU A 32 5.86 -2.67 -19.90
N THR A 33 5.61 -3.70 -20.73
CA THR A 33 6.44 -3.99 -21.91
C THR A 33 5.70 -3.77 -23.23
N THR A 34 4.38 -3.64 -23.19
CA THR A 34 3.53 -3.37 -24.35
C THR A 34 2.90 -1.99 -24.22
N ASP A 35 2.24 -1.54 -25.28
CA ASP A 35 1.40 -0.35 -25.19
C ASP A 35 0.27 -0.59 -24.18
N PRO A 36 -0.01 0.40 -23.30
CA PRO A 36 -1.03 0.27 -22.27
C PRO A 36 -2.40 0.16 -22.91
N THR A 37 -3.21 -0.75 -22.38
CA THR A 37 -4.65 -0.78 -22.70
C THR A 37 -5.33 0.41 -22.00
N PRO A 38 -6.56 0.78 -22.39
CA PRO A 38 -7.31 1.84 -21.71
C PRO A 38 -7.45 1.62 -20.20
N GLU A 39 -7.54 0.36 -19.75
CA GLU A 39 -7.61 -0.01 -18.34
C GLU A 39 -6.27 0.24 -17.62
N VAL A 40 -5.14 -0.05 -18.27
CA VAL A 40 -3.81 0.26 -17.74
C VAL A 40 -3.58 1.77 -17.67
N ASP A 41 -4.01 2.53 -18.68
CA ASP A 41 -3.94 3.98 -18.67
C ASP A 41 -4.80 4.58 -17.55
N ALA A 42 -6.02 4.08 -17.36
CA ALA A 42 -6.89 4.49 -16.26
C ALA A 42 -6.26 4.18 -14.90
N TRP A 43 -5.64 3.01 -14.75
CA TRP A 43 -4.90 2.66 -13.54
C TRP A 43 -3.69 3.57 -13.31
N CYS A 44 -2.93 3.90 -14.36
CA CYS A 44 -1.80 4.83 -14.26
C CYS A 44 -2.27 6.23 -13.84
N ALA A 45 -3.41 6.70 -14.36
CA ALA A 45 -4.02 7.97 -13.96
C ALA A 45 -4.44 7.95 -12.48
N HIS A 46 -5.07 6.85 -12.03
CA HIS A 46 -5.46 6.67 -10.63
C HIS A 46 -4.23 6.62 -9.71
N ALA A 47 -3.20 5.85 -10.07
CA ALA A 47 -1.96 5.75 -9.32
C ALA A 47 -1.25 7.10 -9.21
N ALA A 48 -1.15 7.85 -10.31
CA ALA A 48 -0.62 9.21 -10.30
C ALA A 48 -1.41 10.08 -9.32
N ALA A 49 -2.75 10.08 -9.39
CA ALA A 49 -3.62 10.90 -8.56
C ALA A 49 -3.43 10.66 -7.05
N ILE A 50 -3.34 9.39 -6.63
CA ILE A 50 -3.33 9.06 -5.19
C ILE A 50 -1.93 8.86 -4.60
N LEU A 51 -0.90 8.55 -5.41
CA LEU A 51 0.49 8.48 -4.93
C LEU A 51 1.22 9.80 -5.08
N GLY A 52 0.84 10.62 -6.06
CA GLY A 52 1.61 11.78 -6.46
C GLY A 52 1.77 12.85 -5.39
N ALA A 53 0.74 13.07 -4.56
CA ALA A 53 0.82 13.97 -3.41
C ALA A 53 1.76 13.46 -2.29
N HIS A 54 2.16 12.19 -2.35
CA HIS A 54 3.05 11.54 -1.39
C HIS A 54 4.47 11.32 -1.94
N ALA A 55 4.73 11.69 -3.20
CA ALA A 55 6.02 11.55 -3.83
C ALA A 55 6.67 12.93 -4.03
N ALA A 56 7.78 13.17 -3.31
CA ALA A 56 8.53 14.44 -3.41
C ALA A 56 9.22 14.62 -4.77
N ASP A 57 9.58 13.50 -5.40
CA ASP A 57 10.25 13.45 -6.70
C ASP A 57 9.94 12.14 -7.43
N ARG A 58 10.51 11.98 -8.62
CA ARG A 58 10.28 10.82 -9.49
C ARG A 58 10.81 9.53 -8.88
N ALA A 59 11.92 9.61 -8.16
CA ALA A 59 12.51 8.45 -7.50
C ALA A 59 11.59 7.96 -6.38
N ALA A 60 11.07 8.88 -5.56
CA ALA A 60 10.10 8.57 -4.52
C ALA A 60 8.81 7.94 -5.08
N LEU A 61 8.30 8.45 -6.22
CA LEU A 61 7.15 7.83 -6.89
C LEU A 61 7.48 6.42 -7.38
N ALA A 62 8.65 6.23 -7.99
CA ALA A 62 9.10 4.91 -8.45
C ALA A 62 9.25 3.91 -7.30
N GLU A 63 9.72 4.35 -6.13
CA GLU A 63 9.80 3.50 -4.94
C GLU A 63 8.42 3.14 -4.37
N LEU A 64 7.44 4.03 -4.43
CA LEU A 64 6.06 3.69 -4.04
C LEU A 64 5.44 2.69 -5.03
N LEU A 65 5.64 2.88 -6.33
CA LEU A 65 5.20 1.94 -7.36
C LEU A 65 5.87 0.58 -7.20
N ALA A 66 7.15 0.52 -6.84
CA ALA A 66 7.86 -0.74 -6.60
C ALA A 66 7.18 -1.64 -5.56
N LEU A 67 6.54 -1.07 -4.55
CA LEU A 67 5.80 -1.83 -3.53
C LEU A 67 4.56 -2.55 -4.10
N ILE A 68 4.05 -2.11 -5.25
CA ILE A 68 2.91 -2.73 -5.96
C ILE A 68 3.39 -3.93 -6.78
N PHE A 69 4.55 -3.81 -7.44
CA PHE A 69 5.05 -4.81 -8.37
C PHE A 69 6.03 -5.82 -7.75
N HIS A 70 6.64 -5.50 -6.60
CA HIS A 70 7.53 -6.38 -5.86
C HIS A 70 6.98 -6.68 -4.47
N TYR A 71 6.61 -7.93 -4.23
CA TYR A 71 6.17 -8.41 -2.92
C TYR A 71 6.61 -9.84 -2.68
N ASP A 72 7.30 -10.06 -1.59
CA ASP A 72 7.73 -11.37 -1.10
C ASP A 72 7.64 -11.39 0.44
N ALA A 73 6.76 -12.21 0.99
CA ALA A 73 6.55 -12.27 2.44
C ALA A 73 7.78 -12.76 3.21
N GLN A 74 8.59 -13.65 2.64
CA GLN A 74 9.79 -14.18 3.28
C GLN A 74 10.86 -13.08 3.37
N GLU A 75 11.07 -12.33 2.29
CA GLU A 75 11.97 -11.17 2.29
C GLU A 75 11.52 -10.10 3.31
N ILE A 76 10.21 -9.89 3.44
CA ILE A 76 9.68 -8.93 4.42
C ILE A 76 9.93 -9.43 5.84
N LEU A 77 9.61 -10.70 6.13
CA LEU A 77 9.76 -11.28 7.47
C LEU A 77 11.21 -11.41 7.92
N ALA A 78 12.17 -11.52 7.00
CA ALA A 78 13.60 -11.55 7.32
C ALA A 78 14.16 -10.20 7.84
N ARG A 79 13.39 -9.10 7.73
CA ARG A 79 13.84 -7.76 8.12
C ARG A 79 13.64 -7.53 9.61
N VAL A 80 14.65 -6.97 10.28
CA VAL A 80 14.60 -6.61 11.73
C VAL A 80 13.37 -5.75 12.06
N GLN A 81 13.10 -4.73 11.23
CA GLN A 81 11.96 -3.83 11.42
C GLN A 81 10.60 -4.56 11.44
N THR A 82 10.48 -5.67 10.71
CA THR A 82 9.27 -6.49 10.68
C THR A 82 9.03 -7.16 12.04
N HIS A 83 10.08 -7.70 12.66
CA HIS A 83 9.99 -8.29 14.00
C HIS A 83 9.57 -7.27 15.05
N GLU A 84 10.07 -6.02 14.97
CA GLU A 84 9.66 -4.94 15.88
C GLU A 84 8.16 -4.65 15.80
N VAL A 85 7.59 -4.61 14.60
CA VAL A 85 6.15 -4.39 14.39
C VAL A 85 5.36 -5.58 14.94
N LEU A 86 5.79 -6.81 14.65
CA LEU A 86 5.08 -8.02 15.08
C LEU A 86 5.18 -8.27 16.58
N ALA A 87 6.20 -7.74 17.26
CA ALA A 87 6.34 -7.79 18.71
C ALA A 87 5.40 -6.82 19.44
N ARG A 88 4.78 -5.85 18.72
CA ARG A 88 3.82 -4.93 19.33
C ARG A 88 2.55 -5.65 19.76
N TYR A 89 1.93 -5.11 20.80
CA TYR A 89 0.66 -5.60 21.32
C TYR A 89 -0.39 -5.71 20.21
N ALA A 90 -1.06 -6.87 20.14
CA ALA A 90 -2.13 -7.18 19.20
C ALA A 90 -1.78 -7.16 17.69
N ALA A 91 -0.51 -6.97 17.29
CA ALA A 91 -0.14 -6.91 15.87
C ALA A 91 -0.55 -8.19 15.12
N ARG A 92 -0.30 -9.37 15.70
CA ARG A 92 -0.70 -10.66 15.12
C ARG A 92 -2.23 -10.84 15.09
N ASP A 93 -2.95 -10.33 16.09
CA ASP A 93 -4.42 -10.36 16.09
C ASP A 93 -5.02 -9.48 15.00
N VAL A 94 -4.44 -8.30 14.76
CA VAL A 94 -4.85 -7.43 13.64
C VAL A 94 -4.70 -8.19 12.31
N LEU A 95 -3.54 -8.83 12.09
CA LEU A 95 -3.29 -9.58 10.86
C LEU A 95 -4.25 -10.76 10.67
N ARG A 96 -4.55 -11.50 11.74
CA ARG A 96 -5.50 -12.61 11.70
C ARG A 96 -6.90 -12.15 11.32
N HIS A 97 -7.42 -11.09 11.92
CA HIS A 97 -8.77 -10.58 11.59
C HIS A 97 -8.79 -9.92 10.21
N LEU A 98 -7.72 -9.21 9.83
CA LEU A 98 -7.56 -8.67 8.49
C LEU A 98 -7.64 -9.76 7.43
N ALA A 99 -6.94 -10.88 7.64
CA ALA A 99 -6.97 -12.02 6.73
C ALA A 99 -8.40 -12.54 6.50
N LEU A 100 -9.17 -12.75 7.58
CA LEU A 100 -10.56 -13.20 7.49
C LEU A 100 -11.42 -12.21 6.67
N LEU A 101 -11.31 -10.91 6.95
CA LEU A 101 -12.09 -9.87 6.27
C LEU A 101 -11.75 -9.73 4.77
N LEU A 102 -10.48 -9.97 4.39
CA LEU A 102 -10.01 -9.95 3.00
C LEU A 102 -10.37 -11.23 2.23
N LEU A 103 -10.49 -12.36 2.92
CA LEU A 103 -10.87 -13.64 2.31
C LEU A 103 -12.36 -13.71 1.98
N GLU A 104 -13.22 -13.17 2.84
CA GLU A 104 -14.67 -13.18 2.68
C GLU A 104 -15.20 -12.02 1.82
N GLY A 105 -14.39 -10.98 1.60
CA GLY A 105 -14.80 -9.74 0.96
C GLY A 105 -14.60 -9.67 -0.56
N ALA A 106 -15.23 -8.66 -1.18
CA ALA A 106 -14.90 -8.20 -2.52
C ALA A 106 -13.47 -7.62 -2.59
N PRO A 107 -12.91 -7.44 -3.81
CA PRO A 107 -11.64 -6.74 -4.00
C PRO A 107 -11.59 -5.41 -3.25
N LEU A 108 -10.41 -5.09 -2.69
CA LEU A 108 -10.19 -3.94 -1.87
C LEU A 108 -10.24 -2.65 -2.69
N ASN A 109 -11.17 -1.78 -2.34
CA ASN A 109 -11.22 -0.40 -2.77
C ASN A 109 -11.28 0.54 -1.54
N SER A 110 -11.41 1.85 -1.78
CA SER A 110 -11.44 2.85 -0.69
C SER A 110 -12.60 2.68 0.29
N GLU A 111 -13.77 2.24 -0.18
CA GLU A 111 -14.94 2.01 0.67
C GLU A 111 -14.73 0.74 1.51
N ARG A 112 -14.32 -0.35 0.86
CA ARG A 112 -14.03 -1.62 1.52
C ARG A 112 -12.91 -1.50 2.55
N PHE A 113 -11.88 -0.69 2.27
CA PHE A 113 -10.82 -0.42 3.25
C PHE A 113 -11.36 0.27 4.51
N LYS A 114 -12.28 1.23 4.37
CA LYS A 114 -12.96 1.88 5.51
C LYS A 114 -13.81 0.89 6.30
N GLU A 115 -14.55 0.01 5.62
CA GLU A 115 -15.35 -1.04 6.26
C GLU A 115 -14.49 -2.01 7.07
N ILE A 116 -13.40 -2.52 6.49
CA ILE A 116 -12.45 -3.41 7.15
C ILE A 116 -11.87 -2.71 8.38
N PHE A 117 -11.46 -1.45 8.24
CA PHE A 117 -10.90 -0.68 9.34
C PHE A 117 -11.90 -0.46 10.48
N ALA A 118 -13.17 -0.17 10.15
CA ALA A 118 -14.24 -0.03 11.12
C ALA A 118 -14.51 -1.36 11.86
N ALA A 119 -14.58 -2.48 11.14
CA ALA A 119 -14.76 -3.81 11.72
C ALA A 119 -13.61 -4.18 12.67
N LEU A 120 -12.36 -3.94 12.27
CA LEU A 120 -11.19 -4.16 13.13
C LEU A 120 -11.24 -3.30 14.40
N LYS A 121 -11.61 -2.02 14.27
CA LYS A 121 -11.74 -1.11 15.41
C LYS A 121 -12.80 -1.60 16.39
N GLU A 122 -13.92 -2.08 15.88
CA GLU A 122 -15.02 -2.59 16.70
C GLU A 122 -14.63 -3.86 17.47
N GLN A 123 -13.97 -4.80 16.78
CA GLN A 123 -13.56 -6.10 17.32
C GLN A 123 -12.40 -5.99 18.31
N LEU A 124 -11.37 -5.21 17.97
CA LEU A 124 -10.11 -5.19 18.73
C LEU A 124 -10.01 -4.06 19.74
N LYS A 125 -10.89 -3.05 19.64
CA LYS A 125 -10.90 -1.86 20.52
C LYS A 125 -9.53 -1.14 20.57
N LEU A 126 -8.78 -1.17 19.47
CA LEU A 126 -7.44 -0.59 19.37
C LEU A 126 -7.46 0.84 18.80
N PRO A 127 -6.46 1.68 19.14
CA PRO A 127 -6.21 2.93 18.43
C PRO A 127 -5.88 2.68 16.97
N GLY A 128 -6.31 3.60 16.08
CA GLY A 128 -6.15 3.43 14.64
C GLY A 128 -4.71 3.16 14.17
N ARG A 129 -3.74 3.86 14.76
CA ARG A 129 -2.31 3.70 14.43
C ARG A 129 -1.78 2.28 14.72
N GLU A 130 -2.29 1.62 15.75
CA GLU A 130 -1.86 0.27 16.16
C GLU A 130 -2.38 -0.79 15.19
N MET A 131 -3.48 -0.49 14.47
CA MET A 131 -4.00 -1.36 13.41
C MET A 131 -3.31 -1.09 12.07
N LEU A 132 -3.08 0.18 11.72
CA LEU A 132 -2.50 0.55 10.43
C LEU A 132 -1.07 0.03 10.25
N TYR A 133 -0.26 0.03 11.31
CA TYR A 133 1.13 -0.41 11.23
C TYR A 133 1.29 -1.88 10.77
N PRO A 134 0.67 -2.88 11.43
CA PRO A 134 0.71 -4.26 10.96
C PRO A 134 0.02 -4.44 9.61
N MET A 135 -1.08 -3.74 9.33
CA MET A 135 -1.73 -3.80 8.00
C MET A 135 -0.79 -3.35 6.88
N ARG A 136 -0.12 -2.21 7.03
CA ARG A 136 0.85 -1.68 6.05
C ARG A 136 2.05 -2.61 5.89
N LEU A 137 2.56 -3.15 6.99
CA LEU A 137 3.63 -4.14 6.93
C LEU A 137 3.23 -5.34 6.07
N ALA A 138 2.08 -5.95 6.36
CA ALA A 138 1.67 -7.17 5.66
C ALA A 138 1.26 -6.91 4.21
N LEU A 139 0.61 -5.79 3.90
CA LEU A 139 0.07 -5.54 2.55
C LEU A 139 1.01 -4.73 1.66
N ALA A 140 1.74 -3.75 2.19
CA ALA A 140 2.68 -2.91 1.45
C ALA A 140 4.15 -3.35 1.62
N GLY A 141 4.43 -4.32 2.50
CA GLY A 141 5.76 -4.92 2.68
C GLY A 141 6.73 -4.13 3.56
N ARG A 142 6.28 -3.05 4.20
CA ARG A 142 7.04 -2.30 5.20
C ARG A 142 6.10 -1.49 6.10
N PRO A 143 6.50 -1.15 7.34
CA PRO A 143 5.78 -0.14 8.10
C PRO A 143 6.04 1.26 7.52
N GLY A 144 5.16 2.21 7.83
CA GLY A 144 5.31 3.58 7.33
C GLY A 144 4.07 4.43 7.58
N ASP A 145 4.00 5.55 6.87
CA ASP A 145 2.93 6.53 6.97
C ASP A 145 1.75 6.23 6.03
N GLY A 146 0.84 7.20 5.88
CA GLY A 146 -0.37 7.08 5.08
C GLY A 146 -0.14 6.89 3.57
N SER A 147 1.07 7.13 3.05
CA SER A 147 1.38 6.85 1.65
C SER A 147 1.21 5.35 1.33
N LEU A 148 1.46 4.48 2.31
CA LEU A 148 1.31 3.04 2.15
C LEU A 148 -0.14 2.60 2.06
N ASP A 149 -1.09 3.36 2.61
CA ASP A 149 -2.51 3.08 2.43
C ASP A 149 -2.89 3.26 0.96
N ARG A 150 -2.28 4.23 0.26
CA ARG A 150 -2.50 4.47 -1.17
C ARG A 150 -1.93 3.36 -2.03
N VAL A 151 -0.75 2.85 -1.68
CA VAL A 151 -0.17 1.65 -2.31
C VAL A 151 -1.12 0.47 -2.17
N VAL A 152 -1.66 0.22 -0.97
CA VAL A 152 -2.58 -0.88 -0.70
C VAL A 152 -3.86 -0.77 -1.53
N LEU A 153 -4.39 0.44 -1.72
CA LEU A 153 -5.60 0.70 -2.50
C LEU A 153 -5.43 0.46 -4.01
N LEU A 154 -4.20 0.33 -4.52
CA LEU A 154 -3.94 0.07 -5.95
C LEU A 154 -3.75 -1.40 -6.27
N LEU A 155 -3.60 -2.26 -5.25
CA LEU A 155 -3.14 -3.64 -5.43
C LEU A 155 -4.15 -4.51 -6.18
N ASP A 156 -5.42 -4.42 -5.83
CA ASP A 156 -6.44 -5.32 -6.38
C ASP A 156 -6.80 -4.94 -7.82
N ASP A 157 -6.88 -3.64 -8.12
CA ASP A 157 -7.03 -3.17 -9.50
C ASP A 157 -5.81 -3.57 -10.34
N ALA A 158 -4.58 -3.40 -9.81
CA ALA A 158 -3.37 -3.79 -10.53
C ALA A 158 -3.28 -5.30 -10.77
N ALA A 159 -3.72 -6.11 -9.81
CA ALA A 159 -3.72 -7.57 -9.90
C ALA A 159 -4.64 -8.11 -11.02
N ALA A 160 -5.63 -7.33 -11.46
CA ALA A 160 -6.52 -7.69 -12.57
C ALA A 160 -5.97 -7.31 -13.96
N LEU A 161 -4.85 -6.58 -14.02
CA LEU A 161 -4.32 -6.01 -15.26
C LEU A 161 -3.15 -6.82 -15.85
N PRO A 162 -2.96 -6.78 -17.18
CA PRO A 162 -1.95 -7.57 -17.87
C PRO A 162 -0.56 -6.91 -17.82
N PHE A 163 -0.04 -6.63 -16.63
CA PHE A 163 1.34 -6.16 -16.46
C PHE A 163 2.35 -7.27 -16.79
N ALA A 164 3.59 -6.87 -17.10
CA ALA A 164 4.65 -7.82 -17.45
C ALA A 164 5.07 -8.69 -16.26
N VAL A 165 4.86 -8.21 -15.04
CA VAL A 165 5.00 -8.99 -13.80
C VAL A 165 3.64 -9.12 -13.12
N PRO A 166 3.24 -10.32 -12.67
CA PRO A 166 1.98 -10.49 -11.95
C PRO A 166 1.97 -9.70 -10.64
N VAL A 167 0.95 -8.87 -10.44
CA VAL A 167 0.73 -8.15 -9.18
C VAL A 167 -0.10 -9.00 -8.23
N LYS A 168 0.38 -9.17 -6.99
CA LYS A 168 -0.37 -9.87 -5.94
C LYS A 168 -1.44 -8.95 -5.34
N SER A 169 -2.69 -9.41 -5.38
CA SER A 169 -3.82 -8.76 -4.69
C SER A 169 -3.62 -8.72 -3.18
N THR A 170 -4.37 -7.87 -2.48
CA THR A 170 -4.40 -7.79 -1.02
C THR A 170 -4.69 -9.13 -0.37
N ARG A 171 -5.63 -9.91 -0.94
CA ARG A 171 -5.94 -11.27 -0.52
C ARG A 171 -4.75 -12.21 -0.69
N ALA A 172 -4.07 -12.17 -1.84
CA ALA A 172 -2.90 -12.99 -2.08
C ALA A 172 -1.76 -12.64 -1.10
N ARG A 173 -1.49 -11.35 -0.90
CA ARG A 173 -0.44 -10.86 0.00
C ARG A 173 -0.70 -11.25 1.45
N ILE A 174 -1.92 -11.08 1.97
CA ILE A 174 -2.19 -11.43 3.38
C ILE A 174 -2.10 -12.94 3.62
N LEU A 175 -2.52 -13.77 2.66
CA LEU A 175 -2.36 -15.23 2.73
C LEU A 175 -0.89 -15.64 2.76
N GLU A 176 -0.09 -15.09 1.85
CA GLU A 176 1.34 -15.36 1.78
C GLU A 176 2.06 -14.91 3.06
N PHE A 177 1.73 -13.72 3.57
CA PHE A 177 2.29 -13.20 4.81
C PHE A 177 1.95 -14.10 6.01
N CYS A 178 0.68 -14.50 6.15
CA CYS A 178 0.25 -15.37 7.22
C CYS A 178 0.84 -16.79 7.12
N ALA A 179 1.04 -17.32 5.91
CA ALA A 179 1.69 -18.61 5.71
C ALA A 179 3.19 -18.57 6.09
N ALA A 180 3.85 -17.45 5.83
CA ALA A 180 5.25 -17.25 6.12
C ALA A 180 5.54 -16.92 7.61
N LEU A 181 4.53 -16.52 8.38
CA LEU A 181 4.61 -16.22 9.83
C LEU A 181 4.76 -17.45 10.75
N THR A 182 5.03 -18.62 10.18
CA THR A 182 5.05 -19.92 10.89
C THR A 182 6.21 -20.09 11.87
#